data_AF-A0A0P0W5J6-F1
#
_entry.id   AF-A0A0P0W5J6-F1
#
_cell.length_a   1.000
_cell.length_b   1.000
_cell.length_c   1.000
_cell.angle_alpha   90.00
_cell.angle_beta   90.00
_cell.angle_gamma   90.00
#
_symmetry.space_group_name_H-M   'P 1'
#
loop_
_entity.id
_entity.type
_entity.pdbx_description
1 polymer ?
#
loop_
_entity_poly.entity_id
_entity_poly.type
_entity_poly.pdbx_seq_one_letter_code
_entity_poly.pdbx_strand_id
1 'polypeptide(L)'
;LLLCLTQAVRLLQLLNPEKSHFSIPWFERLTIFDVCPRPNLVESTSGSRDLQMVRPGLGVLTRPLPTKYRSLGDNFCERVLTSLMHETLKAVVAQYNASQLIIPREVLSYHIYLFLNM
;
A
#
# COMPACT_ATOMS: atom_id res chain seq x y z
N LEU A 1 -11.47 21.89 31.47
CA LEU A 1 -12.26 21.61 30.24
C LEU A 1 -12.05 22.66 29.15
N LEU A 2 -12.32 23.95 29.39
CA LEU A 2 -12.06 25.03 28.42
C LEU A 2 -10.57 25.14 27.97
N LEU A 3 -9.61 25.06 28.90
CA LEU A 3 -8.18 25.07 28.55
C LEU A 3 -7.78 23.92 27.62
N CYS A 4 -8.29 22.71 27.86
CA CYS A 4 -8.01 21.53 27.03
C CYS A 4 -8.54 21.71 25.59
N LEU A 5 -9.76 22.26 25.45
CA LEU A 5 -10.34 22.56 24.14
C LEU A 5 -9.52 23.61 23.37
N THR A 6 -9.08 24.68 24.03
CA THR A 6 -8.25 25.71 23.36
C THR A 6 -6.90 25.17 22.87
N GLN A 7 -6.25 24.28 23.65
CA GLN A 7 -4.98 23.67 23.25
C GLN A 7 -5.15 22.71 22.06
N ALA A 8 -6.24 21.92 22.03
CA ALA A 8 -6.54 21.05 20.90
C ALA A 8 -6.80 21.83 19.60
N VAL A 9 -7.54 22.95 19.68
CA VAL A 9 -7.78 23.85 18.53
C VAL A 9 -6.46 24.44 18.02
N ARG A 10 -5.58 24.89 18.93
CA ARG A 10 -4.27 25.44 18.53
C ARG A 10 -3.40 24.41 17.80
N LEU A 11 -3.45 23.14 18.21
CA LEU A 11 -2.67 22.07 17.58
C LEU A 11 -3.19 21.74 16.17
N LEU A 12 -4.52 21.70 15.99
CA LEU A 12 -5.14 21.54 14.66
C LEU A 12 -4.80 22.69 13.69
N GLN A 13 -4.77 23.93 14.20
CA GLN A 13 -4.39 25.11 13.41
C GLN A 13 -2.93 25.08 12.95
N LEU A 14 -2.02 24.56 13.78
CA LEU A 14 -0.60 24.40 13.40
C LEU A 14 -0.40 23.29 12.36
N LEU A 15 -1.21 22.22 12.41
CA LEU A 15 -1.11 21.09 11.49
C LEU A 15 -1.59 21.43 10.08
N ASN A 16 -2.62 22.29 9.94
CA ASN A 16 -3.18 22.69 8.65
C ASN A 16 -3.31 24.23 8.56
N PRO A 17 -2.22 24.99 8.35
CA PRO A 17 -2.29 26.46 8.24
C PRO A 17 -3.18 26.91 7.07
N GLU A 18 -3.24 26.12 6.01
CA GLU A 18 -4.06 26.35 4.81
C GLU A 18 -5.57 26.26 5.06
N LYS A 19 -6.01 25.57 6.11
CA LYS A 19 -7.44 25.41 6.46
C LYS A 19 -7.82 26.11 7.77
N SER A 20 -7.28 27.31 8.00
CA SER A 20 -7.60 28.11 9.20
C SER A 20 -9.07 28.56 9.32
N HIS A 21 -9.89 28.38 8.28
CA HIS A 21 -11.29 28.75 8.31
C HIS A 21 -12.10 27.66 9.02
N PHE A 22 -12.22 27.78 10.35
CA PHE A 22 -13.26 27.12 11.15
C PHE A 22 -13.11 25.59 11.35
N SER A 23 -12.04 25.16 12.03
CA SER A 23 -11.95 23.78 12.56
C SER A 23 -12.63 23.65 13.91
N ILE A 24 -13.68 22.83 13.97
CA ILE A 24 -14.45 22.52 15.17
C ILE A 24 -13.90 21.22 15.81
N PRO A 25 -13.38 21.24 17.04
CA PRO A 25 -12.66 20.10 17.63
C PRO A 25 -13.53 18.86 17.92
N TRP A 26 -14.86 19.01 18.00
CA TRP A 26 -15.78 17.90 18.30
C TRP A 26 -16.06 17.00 17.08
N PHE A 27 -16.01 17.57 15.87
CA PHE A 27 -16.33 16.85 14.63
C PHE A 27 -15.07 16.39 13.87
N GLU A 28 -13.94 17.06 14.06
CA GLU A 28 -12.70 16.76 13.35
C GLU A 28 -11.79 15.88 14.23
N ARG A 29 -11.63 14.61 13.86
CA ARG A 29 -10.75 13.66 14.59
C ARG A 29 -9.29 13.82 14.14
N LEU A 30 -8.38 13.97 15.10
CA LEU A 30 -6.94 13.85 14.89
C LEU A 30 -6.59 12.38 14.64
N THR A 31 -6.10 12.06 13.45
CA THR A 31 -5.54 10.74 13.14
C THR A 31 -4.03 10.88 13.03
N ILE A 32 -3.30 10.15 13.88
CA ILE A 32 -1.84 10.07 13.84
C ILE A 32 -1.48 9.08 12.74
N PHE A 33 -0.61 9.48 11.81
CA PHE A 33 -0.15 8.63 10.71
C PHE A 33 1.30 8.23 10.89
N ASP A 34 1.59 6.96 10.71
CA ASP A 34 2.97 6.47 10.57
C ASP A 34 3.49 6.81 9.17
N VAL A 35 4.73 7.31 9.08
CA VAL A 35 5.38 7.63 7.79
C VAL A 35 6.29 6.50 7.31
N CYS A 36 6.55 5.51 8.17
CA CYS A 36 7.48 4.43 7.88
C CYS A 36 6.92 3.47 6.82
N PRO A 37 7.77 2.99 5.89
CA PRO A 37 7.39 1.96 4.94
C PRO A 37 7.10 0.64 5.68
N ARG A 38 6.01 -0.03 5.31
CA ARG A 38 5.65 -1.35 5.83
C ARG A 38 5.94 -2.41 4.75
N PRO A 39 6.65 -3.50 5.08
CA PRO A 39 6.84 -4.61 4.14
C PRO A 39 5.56 -5.44 4.04
N ASN A 40 5.11 -5.68 2.81
CA ASN A 40 4.01 -6.61 2.51
C ASN A 40 4.59 -7.78 1.72
N LEU A 41 4.63 -8.96 2.35
CA LEU A 41 5.07 -10.21 1.72
C LEU A 41 3.84 -10.99 1.30
N VAL A 42 3.76 -11.33 0.01
CA VAL A 42 2.64 -12.07 -0.56
C VAL A 42 3.17 -13.25 -1.35
N GLU A 43 2.62 -14.43 -1.07
CA GLU A 43 2.91 -15.65 -1.80
C GLU A 43 1.63 -16.13 -2.51
N SER A 44 1.73 -16.40 -3.80
CA SER A 44 0.61 -16.91 -4.59
C SER A 44 1.03 -18.17 -5.33
N THR A 45 0.19 -19.20 -5.35
CA THR A 45 0.39 -20.35 -6.25
C THR A 45 -0.15 -19.98 -7.63
N SER A 46 0.67 -20.09 -8.68
CA SER A 46 0.32 -19.72 -10.06
C SER A 46 0.85 -20.74 -11.05
N GLY A 47 0.10 -20.95 -12.13
CA GLY A 47 0.52 -21.78 -13.26
C GLY A 47 1.44 -20.99 -14.18
N SER A 48 2.59 -21.57 -14.52
CA SER A 48 3.49 -21.08 -15.57
C SER A 48 2.99 -21.45 -16.96
N ARG A 49 3.63 -20.89 -18.00
CA ARG A 49 3.29 -21.13 -19.41
C ARG A 49 3.36 -22.61 -19.82
N ASP A 50 4.28 -23.37 -19.24
CA ASP A 50 4.46 -24.81 -19.40
C ASP A 50 3.66 -25.64 -18.38
N LEU A 51 2.61 -25.04 -17.79
CA LEU A 51 1.63 -25.68 -16.88
C LEU A 51 2.22 -26.20 -15.57
N GLN A 52 3.45 -25.79 -15.21
CA GLN A 52 4.03 -26.10 -13.91
C GLN A 52 3.49 -25.14 -12.85
N MET A 53 3.11 -25.67 -11.69
CA MET A 53 2.68 -24.86 -10.56
C MET A 53 3.90 -24.30 -9.83
N VAL A 54 4.02 -22.98 -9.81
CA VAL A 54 5.10 -22.25 -9.13
C VAL A 54 4.50 -21.40 -8.01
N ARG A 55 5.23 -21.25 -6.90
CA ARG A 55 4.86 -20.40 -5.77
C ARG A 55 5.83 -19.21 -5.66
N PRO A 56 5.68 -18.16 -6.47
CA PRO A 56 6.45 -16.93 -6.27
C PRO A 56 6.05 -16.25 -4.94
N GLY A 57 7.07 -15.78 -4.21
CA GLY A 57 6.93 -14.82 -3.13
C GLY A 57 7.43 -13.45 -3.58
N LEU A 58 6.60 -12.42 -3.39
CA LEU A 58 6.90 -11.02 -3.70
C LEU A 58 6.78 -10.17 -2.45
N GLY A 59 7.81 -9.38 -2.18
CA GLY A 59 7.81 -8.36 -1.14
C GLY A 59 7.74 -6.96 -1.73
N VAL A 60 6.71 -6.20 -1.37
CA VAL A 60 6.61 -4.78 -1.75
C VAL A 60 6.67 -3.92 -0.49
N LEU A 61 7.50 -2.89 -0.53
CA LEU A 61 7.52 -1.85 0.49
C LEU A 61 6.44 -0.81 0.14
N THR A 62 5.45 -0.68 1.01
CA THR A 62 4.37 0.30 0.83
C THR A 62 4.54 1.43 1.82
N ARG A 63 4.52 2.66 1.31
CA ARG A 63 4.44 3.86 2.14
C ARG A 63 2.98 4.28 2.27
N PRO A 64 2.43 4.45 3.48
CA PRO A 64 1.09 5.00 3.66
C PRO A 64 1.06 6.44 3.15
N LEU A 65 0.18 6.70 2.17
CA LEU A 65 -0.07 8.04 1.64
C LEU A 65 -1.20 8.68 2.44
N PRO A 66 -1.03 9.91 2.98
CA PRO A 66 -2.05 10.56 3.81
C PRO A 66 -3.38 10.76 3.06
N THR A 67 -3.33 10.98 1.75
CA THR A 67 -4.51 11.17 0.91
C THR A 67 -5.37 9.89 0.80
N LYS A 68 -4.73 8.73 0.63
CA LYS A 68 -5.43 7.43 0.47
C LYS A 68 -6.04 6.96 1.80
N TYR A 69 -5.41 7.31 2.92
CA TYR A 69 -5.90 6.91 4.23
C TYR A 69 -7.32 7.42 4.52
N ARG A 70 -7.62 8.69 4.18
CA ARG A 70 -8.93 9.29 4.45
C ARG A 70 -10.08 8.61 3.70
N SER A 71 -9.83 8.11 2.49
CA SER A 71 -10.86 7.50 1.64
C SER A 71 -11.01 5.99 1.84
N LEU A 72 -9.92 5.29 2.16
CA LEU A 72 -9.83 3.83 2.03
C LEU A 72 -9.62 3.09 3.37
N GLY A 73 -9.22 3.80 4.43
CA GLY A 73 -9.05 3.25 5.79
C GLY A 73 -7.78 2.40 5.98
N ASP A 74 -7.55 1.96 7.22
CA ASP A 74 -6.35 1.19 7.64
C ASP A 74 -6.19 -0.14 6.89
N ASN A 75 -7.30 -0.83 6.61
CA ASN A 75 -7.31 -2.18 6.04
C ASN A 75 -7.12 -2.22 4.51
N PHE A 76 -6.79 -1.08 3.89
CA PHE A 76 -6.58 -0.99 2.44
C PHE A 76 -5.41 -1.84 1.95
N CYS A 77 -4.27 -1.80 2.66
CA CYS A 77 -3.06 -2.52 2.25
C CYS A 77 -3.27 -4.04 2.31
N GLU A 78 -3.97 -4.54 3.34
CA GLU A 78 -4.18 -5.97 3.49
C GLU A 78 -5.18 -6.52 2.47
N ARG A 79 -6.25 -5.79 2.15
CA ARG A 79 -7.32 -6.30 1.26
C ARG A 79 -7.07 -5.99 -0.21
N VAL A 80 -6.84 -4.72 -0.53
CA VAL A 80 -6.78 -4.27 -1.93
C VAL A 80 -5.39 -4.51 -2.50
N LEU A 81 -4.33 -4.08 -1.80
CA LEU A 81 -2.97 -4.24 -2.30
C LEU A 81 -2.58 -5.73 -2.39
N THR A 82 -2.91 -6.56 -1.39
CA THR A 82 -2.68 -8.01 -1.49
C THR A 82 -3.41 -8.65 -2.66
N SER A 83 -4.66 -8.25 -2.94
CA SER A 83 -5.42 -8.78 -4.08
C SER A 83 -4.79 -8.37 -5.41
N LEU A 84 -4.37 -7.10 -5.55
CA LEU A 84 -3.63 -6.62 -6.72
C LEU A 84 -2.30 -7.38 -6.89
N MET A 85 -1.56 -7.61 -5.80
CA MET A 85 -0.30 -8.38 -5.86
C MET A 85 -0.52 -9.81 -6.32
N HIS A 86 -1.57 -10.50 -5.85
CA HIS A 86 -1.90 -11.84 -6.33
C HIS A 86 -2.24 -11.85 -7.82
N GLU A 87 -3.01 -10.87 -8.29
CA GLU A 87 -3.44 -10.80 -9.69
C GLU A 87 -2.26 -10.50 -10.62
N THR A 88 -1.43 -9.53 -10.25
CA THR A 88 -0.21 -9.18 -11.00
C THR A 88 0.79 -10.34 -11.05
N LEU A 89 0.99 -11.07 -9.94
CA LEU A 89 1.84 -12.25 -9.92
C LEU A 89 1.34 -13.35 -10.85
N LYS A 90 0.03 -13.65 -10.83
CA LYS A 90 -0.57 -14.63 -11.75
C LYS A 90 -0.38 -14.21 -13.21
N ALA A 91 -0.64 -12.94 -13.52
CA ALA A 91 -0.53 -12.41 -14.87
C ALA A 91 0.91 -12.46 -15.42
N VAL A 92 1.90 -12.16 -14.59
CA VAL A 92 3.32 -12.21 -14.98
C VAL A 92 3.81 -13.65 -15.09
N VAL A 93 3.50 -14.52 -14.12
CA VAL A 93 3.93 -15.93 -14.14
C VAL A 93 3.39 -16.67 -15.36
N ALA A 94 2.18 -16.35 -15.82
CA ALA A 94 1.58 -16.96 -17.01
C ALA A 94 2.36 -16.67 -18.32
N GLN A 95 3.22 -15.65 -18.35
CA GLN A 95 3.98 -15.26 -19.55
C GLN A 95 5.31 -16.03 -19.68
N TYR A 96 5.85 -16.55 -18.56
CA TYR A 96 7.17 -17.18 -18.49
C TYR A 96 7.09 -18.68 -18.27
N ASN A 97 8.11 -19.38 -18.74
CA ASN A 97 8.30 -20.79 -18.44
C ASN A 97 8.93 -20.99 -17.05
N ALA A 98 8.66 -22.11 -16.40
CA ALA A 98 9.19 -22.41 -15.07
C ALA A 98 10.73 -22.43 -15.02
N SER A 99 11.39 -22.90 -16.09
CA SER A 99 12.86 -22.88 -16.20
C SER A 99 13.44 -21.46 -16.19
N GLN A 100 12.70 -20.46 -16.67
CA GLN A 100 13.11 -19.05 -16.68
C GLN A 100 12.87 -18.38 -15.32
N LEU A 101 11.89 -18.85 -14.53
CA LEU A 101 11.59 -18.31 -13.20
C LEU A 101 12.61 -18.68 -12.12
N ILE A 102 13.49 -19.65 -12.41
CA ILE A 102 14.59 -20.06 -11.53
C ILE A 102 15.81 -19.14 -11.69
N ILE A 103 15.97 -18.51 -12.85
CA ILE A 103 17.04 -17.56 -13.17
C ILE A 103 16.92 -16.33 -12.24
N PRO A 104 18.04 -15.62 -11.96
CA PRO A 104 18.05 -14.37 -11.21
C PRO A 104 16.81 -13.47 -11.46
N ARG A 105 16.10 -13.17 -10.36
CA ARG A 105 14.75 -12.57 -10.40
C ARG A 105 14.75 -11.08 -10.78
N GLU A 106 15.91 -10.46 -10.95
CA GLU A 106 16.05 -9.02 -11.20
C GLU A 106 15.35 -8.61 -12.51
N VAL A 107 15.44 -9.45 -13.55
CA VAL A 107 14.79 -9.20 -14.85
C VAL A 107 13.27 -9.28 -14.72
N LEU A 108 12.76 -10.24 -13.93
CA LEU A 108 11.33 -10.41 -13.69
C LEU A 108 10.74 -9.28 -12.84
N SER A 109 11.50 -8.80 -11.85
CA SER A 109 11.08 -7.69 -10.98
C SER A 109 10.78 -6.41 -11.76
N TYR A 110 11.49 -6.16 -12.86
CA TYR A 110 11.27 -4.99 -13.70
C TYR A 110 9.90 -5.01 -14.40
N HIS A 111 9.49 -6.18 -14.93
CA HIS A 111 8.18 -6.33 -15.56
C HIS A 111 7.02 -6.12 -14.57
N ILE A 112 7.16 -6.59 -13.33
CA ILE A 112 6.16 -6.39 -12.27
C ILE A 112 6.06 -4.90 -11.91
N TYR A 113 7.20 -4.21 -11.79
CA TYR A 113 7.22 -2.78 -11.49
C TYR A 113 6.49 -1.94 -12.54
N LEU A 114 6.70 -2.25 -13.82
CA LEU A 114 6.00 -1.57 -14.91
C LEU A 114 4.49 -1.78 -14.85
N PHE A 115 4.03 -2.98 -14.47
CA PHE A 115 2.60 -3.28 -14.37
C PHE A 115 1.93 -2.58 -13.19
N LEU A 116 2.61 -2.46 -12.05
CA LEU A 116 2.07 -1.81 -10.84
C LEU A 116 2.02 -0.27 -10.94
N ASN A 117 2.76 0.32 -11.87
CA ASN A 117 2.80 1.77 -12.08
C ASN A 117 1.89 2.26 -13.21
N MET A 118 1.08 1.35 -13.79
CA MET A 118 -0.04 1.67 -14.66
C MET A 118 -1.29 2.02 -13.85
#